data_AF-A0A2J8MX09-F1
#
_entry.id   AF-A0A2J8MX09-F1
#
_cell.length_a   1.000
_cell.length_b   1.000
_cell.length_c   1.000
_cell.angle_alpha   90.00
_cell.angle_beta   90.00
_cell.angle_gamma   90.00
#
_symmetry.space_group_name_H-M   'P 1'
#
loop_
_entity.id
_entity.type
_entity.pdbx_description
1 polymer ?
#
loop_
_entity_poly.entity_id
_entity_poly.type
_entity_poly.pdbx_seq_one_letter_code
_entity_poly.pdbx_strand_id
1 'polypeptide(L)'
;QKKLDETTRLLRELQEAQNERLSTRPPPNMICLLGPSYREMHLAEQVTSNLKELAQQVTPGDIVSTYGVRKAMGISIPSPVMENNFVDLTEDTEEPKKTDVAECGPGGS
;
A
#
# COMPACT_ATOMS: atom_id res chain seq x y z
N GLN A 1 -12.74 -17.00 4.27
CA GLN A 1 -13.04 -15.62 4.69
C GLN A 1 -12.51 -15.26 6.09
N LYS A 2 -12.90 -15.97 7.16
CA LYS A 2 -12.56 -15.60 8.56
C LYS A 2 -11.11 -15.11 8.82
N LYS A 3 -10.11 -15.83 8.30
CA LYS A 3 -8.69 -15.49 8.48
C LYS A 3 -8.30 -14.15 7.82
N LEU A 4 -8.90 -13.80 6.68
CA LEU A 4 -8.70 -12.50 6.03
C LEU A 4 -9.27 -11.36 6.87
N ASP A 5 -10.48 -11.54 7.40
CA ASP A 5 -11.15 -10.53 8.23
C ASP A 5 -10.36 -10.29 9.53
N GLU A 6 -9.87 -11.38 10.15
CA GLU A 6 -8.97 -11.34 11.30
C GLU A 6 -7.68 -10.60 10.98
N THR A 7 -7.03 -10.92 9.85
CA THR A 7 -5.79 -10.25 9.42
C THR A 7 -6.02 -8.75 9.19
N THR A 8 -7.15 -8.38 8.60
CA THR A 8 -7.54 -6.98 8.39
C THR A 8 -7.77 -6.24 9.72
N ARG A 9 -8.31 -6.93 10.73
CA ARG A 9 -8.44 -6.36 12.09
C ARG A 9 -7.07 -6.16 12.72
N LEU A 10 -6.20 -7.17 12.70
CA LEU A 10 -4.86 -7.10 13.27
C LEU A 10 -4.00 -6.00 12.63
N LEU A 11 -4.14 -5.77 11.32
CA LEU A 11 -3.47 -4.65 10.63
C LEU A 11 -3.92 -3.29 11.17
N ARG A 12 -5.22 -3.10 11.43
CA ARG A 12 -5.74 -1.87 12.04
C ARG A 12 -5.23 -1.68 13.46
N GLU A 13 -5.23 -2.74 14.27
CA GLU A 13 -4.70 -2.71 15.64
C GLU A 13 -3.19 -2.41 15.66
N LEU A 14 -2.43 -2.96 14.70
CA LEU A 14 -1.00 -2.68 14.57
C LEU A 14 -0.75 -1.21 14.20
N GLN A 15 -1.52 -0.67 13.26
CA GLN A 15 -1.45 0.74 12.89
C GLN A 15 -1.79 1.65 14.08
N GLU A 16 -2.82 1.31 14.85
CA GLU A 16 -3.19 2.03 16.06
C GLU A 16 -2.03 2.04 17.07
N ALA A 17 -1.43 0.88 17.37
CA ALA A 17 -0.30 0.77 18.29
C ALA A 17 0.91 1.60 17.82
N GLN A 18 1.20 1.59 16.51
CA GLN A 18 2.24 2.42 15.92
C GLN A 18 1.92 3.91 16.05
N ASN A 19 0.66 4.30 15.80
CA ASN A 19 0.21 5.68 15.92
C ASN A 19 0.26 6.16 17.36
N GLU A 20 -0.14 5.36 18.35
CA GLU A 20 0.00 5.69 19.77
C GLU A 20 1.45 6.06 20.13
N ARG A 21 2.44 5.30 19.63
CA ARG A 21 3.85 5.59 19.85
C ARG A 21 4.33 6.82 19.07
N LEU A 22 4.04 6.86 17.77
CA LEU A 22 4.63 7.84 16.85
C LEU A 22 3.94 9.20 16.87
N SER A 23 2.68 9.28 17.32
CA SER A 23 1.94 10.55 17.48
C SER A 23 2.32 11.30 18.75
N THR A 24 3.12 10.71 19.64
CA THR A 24 3.70 11.43 20.78
C THR A 24 4.56 12.61 20.30
N ARG A 25 4.77 13.59 21.19
CA ARG A 25 5.55 14.79 20.84
C ARG A 25 6.89 14.38 20.18
N PRO A 26 7.20 14.89 18.97
CA PRO A 26 8.41 14.51 18.26
C PRO A 26 9.66 14.77 19.12
N PRO A 27 10.61 13.81 19.19
CA PRO A 27 11.83 13.98 19.96
C PRO A 27 12.72 15.06 19.31
N PRO A 28 13.57 15.76 20.10
CA PRO A 28 14.49 16.78 19.56
C PRO A 28 15.42 16.25 18.47
N ASN A 29 15.74 14.95 18.51
CA ASN A 29 16.51 14.25 17.49
C ASN A 29 15.85 12.90 17.19
N MET A 30 15.73 12.53 15.91
CA MET A 30 15.13 11.25 15.50
C MET A 30 15.90 10.02 15.98
N ILE A 31 17.20 10.15 16.28
CA ILE A 31 17.99 9.06 16.88
C ILE A 31 17.44 8.60 18.24
N CYS A 32 16.69 9.48 18.92
CA CYS A 32 16.05 9.20 20.20
C CYS A 32 14.62 8.66 20.05
N LEU A 33 14.20 8.27 18.84
CA LEU A 33 12.88 7.67 18.64
C LEU A 33 12.80 6.35 19.39
N LEU A 34 11.74 6.19 20.20
CA LEU A 34 11.48 4.93 20.88
C LEU A 34 11.29 3.82 19.85
N GLY A 35 11.91 2.66 20.07
CA GLY A 35 11.68 1.48 19.24
C GLY A 35 10.24 0.96 19.35
N PRO A 36 9.87 -0.04 18.53
CA PRO A 36 8.56 -0.69 18.61
C PRO A 36 8.30 -1.26 20.01
N SER A 37 7.06 -1.11 20.47
CA SER A 37 6.57 -1.72 21.70
C SER A 37 6.40 -3.24 21.56
N TYR A 38 6.31 -3.94 22.68
CA TYR A 38 6.01 -5.38 22.70
C TYR A 38 4.67 -5.69 22.02
N ARG A 39 3.67 -4.83 22.20
CA ARG A 39 2.36 -4.96 21.53
C ARG A 39 2.50 -4.86 20.00
N GLU A 40 3.26 -3.88 19.50
CA GLU A 40 3.54 -3.74 18.07
C GLU A 40 4.24 -4.98 17.51
N MET A 41 5.28 -5.48 18.19
CA MET A 41 6.01 -6.68 17.75
C MET A 41 5.09 -7.90 17.67
N HIS A 42 4.28 -8.13 18.70
CA HIS A 42 3.38 -9.28 18.75
C HIS A 42 2.29 -9.22 17.66
N LEU A 43 1.69 -8.05 17.44
CA LEU A 43 0.72 -7.85 16.36
C LEU A 43 1.36 -8.08 14.99
N ALA A 44 2.59 -7.58 14.77
CA ALA A 44 3.32 -7.77 13.52
C ALA A 44 3.65 -9.26 13.25
N GLU A 45 4.03 -10.02 14.28
CA GLU A 45 4.25 -11.46 14.19
C GLU A 45 2.96 -12.20 13.78
N GLN A 46 1.83 -11.87 14.40
CA GLN A 46 0.54 -12.48 14.06
C GLN A 46 0.11 -12.15 12.62
N VAL A 47 0.22 -10.88 12.20
CA VAL A 47 -0.06 -10.47 10.82
C VAL A 47 0.82 -11.24 9.85
N THR A 48 2.13 -11.33 10.12
CA THR A 48 3.08 -12.06 9.27
C THR A 48 2.72 -13.54 9.16
N SER A 49 2.40 -14.18 10.28
CA SER A 49 2.00 -15.59 10.31
C SER A 49 0.72 -15.81 9.50
N ASN A 50 -0.27 -14.95 9.64
CA ASN A 50 -1.53 -15.07 8.93
C ASN A 50 -1.36 -14.86 7.42
N LEU A 51 -0.59 -13.84 7.02
CA LEU A 51 -0.28 -13.59 5.61
C LEU A 51 0.49 -14.77 5.00
N LYS A 52 1.43 -15.35 5.74
CA LYS A 52 2.14 -16.56 5.32
C LYS A 52 1.18 -17.74 5.11
N GLU A 53 0.24 -17.96 6.02
CA GLU A 53 -0.76 -19.03 5.92
C GLU A 53 -1.66 -18.82 4.69
N LEU A 54 -2.14 -17.60 4.47
CA LEU A 54 -3.00 -17.24 3.34
C LEU A 54 -2.27 -17.37 2.00
N ALA A 55 -1.03 -16.87 1.92
CA ALA A 55 -0.24 -16.90 0.69
C ALA A 55 0.16 -18.32 0.27
N GLN A 56 0.25 -19.27 1.20
CA GLN A 56 0.53 -20.67 0.90
C GLN A 56 -0.64 -21.41 0.24
N GLN A 57 -1.87 -20.89 0.34
CA GLN A 57 -3.07 -21.54 -0.21
C GLN A 57 -3.34 -21.17 -1.67
N VAL A 58 -2.52 -20.29 -2.24
CA VAL A 58 -2.66 -19.82 -3.62
C VAL A 58 -1.33 -19.98 -4.35
N THR A 59 -1.35 -19.90 -5.67
CA THR A 59 -0.12 -19.93 -6.44
C THR A 59 0.57 -18.56 -6.34
N PRO A 60 1.92 -18.49 -6.45
CA PRO A 60 2.61 -17.19 -6.46
C PRO A 60 2.09 -16.23 -7.53
N GLY A 61 1.63 -16.76 -8.67
CA GLY A 61 1.06 -15.96 -9.77
C GLY A 61 -0.29 -15.31 -9.44
N ASP A 62 -0.99 -15.77 -8.41
CA ASP A 62 -2.25 -15.17 -7.94
C ASP A 62 -2.01 -13.91 -7.09
N ILE A 63 -0.80 -13.74 -6.54
CA ILE A 63 -0.44 -12.63 -5.64
C ILE A 63 0.46 -11.62 -6.36
N VAL A 64 1.36 -12.09 -7.21
CA VAL A 64 2.35 -11.26 -7.90
C VAL A 64 2.41 -11.59 -9.39
N SER A 65 2.84 -10.62 -10.20
CA SER A 65 3.01 -10.83 -11.64
C SER A 65 4.08 -11.88 -11.95
N THR A 66 4.06 -12.46 -13.14
CA THR A 66 5.10 -13.39 -13.63
C THR A 66 6.50 -12.76 -13.61
N TYR A 67 6.60 -11.44 -13.78
CA TYR A 67 7.84 -10.70 -13.57
C TYR A 67 8.30 -10.77 -12.11
N GLY A 68 7.42 -10.52 -11.15
CA GLY A 68 7.72 -10.62 -9.71
C GLY A 68 8.19 -12.02 -9.29
N VAL A 69 7.51 -13.07 -9.78
CA VAL A 69 7.93 -14.47 -9.54
C VAL A 69 9.33 -14.72 -10.08
N ARG A 70 9.60 -14.34 -11.34
CA ARG A 70 10.93 -14.53 -11.96
C ARG A 70 12.02 -13.76 -11.21
N LYS A 71 11.75 -12.52 -10.82
CA LYS A 71 12.67 -11.70 -10.03
C LYS A 71 13.01 -12.36 -8.70
N ALA A 72 12.01 -12.89 -7.98
CA ALA A 72 12.21 -13.62 -6.74
C ALA A 72 13.04 -14.91 -6.92
N MET A 73 12.90 -15.58 -8.07
CA MET A 73 13.68 -16.76 -8.44
C MET A 73 15.09 -16.44 -8.98
N GLY A 74 15.51 -15.16 -9.00
CA GLY A 74 16.80 -14.74 -9.54
C GLY A 74 16.89 -14.77 -11.07
N ILE A 75 15.77 -14.93 -11.77
CA ILE A 75 15.72 -14.96 -13.23
C ILE A 75 15.68 -13.52 -13.75
N SER A 76 16.79 -13.09 -14.33
CA SER A 76 16.88 -11.81 -15.02
C SER A 76 16.52 -12.02 -16.48
N ILE A 77 15.47 -11.33 -16.95
CA ILE A 77 15.19 -11.23 -18.37
C ILE A 77 15.71 -9.87 -18.82
N PRO A 78 16.60 -9.81 -19.82
CA PRO A 78 17.01 -8.53 -20.39
C PRO A 78 15.75 -7.82 -20.89
N SER A 79 15.41 -6.70 -20.26
CA SER A 79 14.25 -5.92 -20.63
C SER A 79 14.48 -5.36 -22.05
N PRO A 80 13.57 -5.53 -23.02
CA PRO A 80 13.43 -4.50 -24.04
C PRO A 80 13.12 -3.19 -23.30
N VAL A 81 13.69 -2.08 -23.74
CA VAL A 81 13.52 -0.75 -23.12
C VAL A 81 12.02 -0.50 -22.95
N MET A 82 11.52 -0.63 -21.73
CA MET A 82 10.11 -0.43 -21.41
C MET A 82 10.11 0.63 -20.34
N GLU A 83 9.59 1.80 -20.69
CA GLU A 83 9.46 2.96 -19.80
C GLU A 83 8.81 2.53 -18.48
N ASN A 84 9.41 3.01 -17.40
CA ASN A 84 9.11 2.62 -16.04
C ASN A 84 7.61 2.81 -15.74
N ASN A 85 6.89 1.71 -15.51
CA ASN A 85 5.62 1.73 -14.76
C ASN A 85 5.94 1.97 -13.27
N PHE A 86 6.41 3.17 -12.95
CA PHE A 86 6.48 3.64 -11.57
C PHE A 86 5.10 4.18 -11.21
N VAL A 87 4.38 3.49 -10.33
CA VAL A 87 3.14 4.02 -9.78
C VAL A 87 3.55 4.97 -8.66
N ASP A 88 3.48 6.27 -8.92
CA ASP A 88 3.67 7.30 -7.91
C ASP A 88 2.43 7.36 -7.02
N LEU A 89 2.61 7.06 -5.73
CA LEU A 89 1.54 7.04 -4.72
C LEU A 89 1.42 8.38 -3.98
N THR A 90 2.03 9.46 -4.51
CA THR A 90 1.97 10.80 -3.90
C THR A 90 0.99 11.78 -4.58
N GLU A 91 0.32 11.37 -5.66
CA GLU A 91 -0.69 12.22 -6.30
C GLU A 91 -2.08 12.07 -5.64
N ASP A 92 -2.31 12.88 -4.61
CA ASP A 92 -3.67 13.22 -4.18
C ASP A 92 -3.71 14.70 -3.78
N THR A 93 -3.97 15.60 -4.74
CA THR A 93 -4.66 16.89 -4.53
C THR A 93 -5.23 17.43 -5.85
N GLU A 94 -6.46 17.91 -5.75
CA GLU A 94 -7.45 18.19 -6.79
C GLU A 94 -7.20 19.47 -7.63
N GLU A 95 -7.69 19.52 -8.87
CA GLU A 95 -8.16 20.77 -9.48
C GLU A 95 -9.45 20.56 -10.34
N PRO A 96 -10.36 21.55 -10.36
CA PRO A 96 -11.76 21.38 -10.75
C PRO A 96 -11.97 21.40 -12.26
N LYS A 97 -12.83 20.49 -12.72
CA LYS A 97 -13.31 20.36 -14.10
C LYS A 97 -14.13 21.61 -14.48
N LYS A 98 -13.55 22.54 -15.25
CA LYS A 98 -14.27 23.64 -15.87
C LYS A 98 -15.22 23.07 -16.93
N THR A 99 -16.50 23.03 -16.62
CA THR A 99 -17.58 22.72 -17.57
C THR A 99 -17.70 23.88 -18.55
N ASP A 100 -17.31 23.65 -19.81
CA ASP A 100 -17.63 24.56 -20.90
C ASP A 100 -19.12 24.42 -21.22
N VAL A 101 -19.88 25.46 -20.88
CA VAL A 101 -21.30 25.59 -21.25
C VAL A 101 -21.32 26.08 -22.69
N ALA A 102 -21.60 25.18 -23.63
CA ALA A 102 -21.90 25.56 -25.00
C ALA A 102 -23.25 26.30 -25.05
N GLU A 103 -23.17 27.61 -25.26
CA GLU A 103 -24.28 28.52 -25.49
C GLU A 103 -24.93 28.22 -26.84
N CYS A 104 -26.18 27.75 -26.82
CA CYS A 104 -27.04 27.68 -28.02
C CYS A 104 -27.46 29.11 -28.43
N GLY A 105 -26.89 29.63 -29.51
CA GLY A 105 -27.38 30.85 -30.16
C GLY A 105 -28.61 30.56 -31.04
N PRO A 106 -29.65 31.41 -31.03
CA PRO A 106 -30.79 31.26 -31.93
C PRO A 106 -30.47 31.84 -33.32
N GLY A 107 -30.73 31.07 -34.37
CA GLY A 107 -30.71 31.56 -35.74
C GLY A 107 -31.88 32.50 -36.00
N GLY A 108 -31.57 33.76 -36.33
CA GLY A 108 -32.51 34.73 -36.86
C GLY A 108 -32.28 34.93 -38.36
N SER A 109 -33.37 34.81 -39.13
CA SER A 109 -33.51 35.38 -40.47
C SER A 109 -33.95 36.84 -40.38
#